data_AF-A0A352RUZ7-F1
#
_entry.id   AF-A0A352RUZ7-F1
#
_cell.length_a   1.000
_cell.length_b   1.000
_cell.length_c   1.000
_cell.angle_alpha   90.00
_cell.angle_beta   90.00
_cell.angle_gamma   90.00
#
_symmetry.space_group_name_H-M   'P 1'
#
loop_
_entity.id
_entity.type
_entity.pdbx_description
1 polymer ?
#
loop_
_entity_poly.entity_id
_entity_poly.type
_entity_poly.pdbx_seq_one_letter_code
_entity_poly.pdbx_strand_id
1 'polypeptide(L)'
;MQASPDELPLPLLREDLRLFPGAPHTDGSPAWIIEDPVRNRHFRIGWLEFECLQRWHMTPRAIAEQVRASTPLEAQSEQVLGFAAFLQGNALLRPSPGRSQEMATTRQPREWLSWRWWLHHYLFFRIPLLRPTYRIQSLYRHLQWLFQPATAWIVLGLTLLGVVLTLRQWDTFRHTLFESISLEGAVGFACAVVVAKTLHELGHALVATHFG
;
A
#
# COMPACT_ATOMS: atom_id res chain seq x y z
N MET A 1 -38.82 -12.26 -25.10
CA MET A 1 -37.46 -12.08 -25.62
C MET A 1 -36.69 -11.33 -24.56
N GLN A 2 -35.86 -12.02 -23.76
CA GLN A 2 -35.04 -11.37 -22.72
C GLN A 2 -33.90 -10.64 -23.44
N ALA A 3 -33.69 -9.36 -23.13
CA ALA A 3 -32.55 -8.62 -23.68
C ALA A 3 -31.24 -9.26 -23.19
N SER A 4 -30.30 -9.46 -24.10
CA SER A 4 -28.99 -10.02 -23.76
C SER A 4 -28.23 -9.07 -22.82
N PRO A 5 -27.48 -9.59 -21.84
CA PRO A 5 -26.87 -8.79 -20.76
C PRO A 5 -25.87 -7.73 -21.26
N ASP A 6 -25.33 -7.91 -22.46
CA ASP A 6 -24.43 -7.02 -23.18
C ASP A 6 -25.12 -5.82 -23.85
N GLU A 7 -26.46 -5.83 -23.94
CA GLU A 7 -27.28 -4.72 -24.45
C GLU A 7 -27.89 -3.88 -23.31
N LEU A 8 -27.70 -4.29 -22.05
CA LEU A 8 -28.15 -3.53 -20.89
C LEU A 8 -27.15 -2.42 -20.54
N PRO A 9 -27.63 -1.27 -20.05
CA PRO A 9 -26.76 -0.17 -19.62
C PRO A 9 -25.91 -0.59 -18.40
N LEU A 10 -24.65 -0.16 -18.39
CA LEU A 10 -23.75 -0.40 -17.28
C LEU A 10 -24.12 0.44 -16.04
N PRO A 11 -23.90 -0.07 -14.82
CA PRO A 11 -24.04 0.73 -13.61
C PRO A 11 -23.03 1.89 -13.62
N LEU A 12 -23.46 3.04 -13.12
CA LEU A 12 -22.61 4.23 -13.07
C LEU A 12 -21.38 4.00 -12.18
N LEU A 13 -20.23 4.52 -12.60
CA LEU A 13 -19.03 4.59 -11.77
C LEU A 13 -19.28 5.53 -10.57
N ARG A 14 -18.59 5.24 -9.46
CA ARG A 14 -18.49 6.20 -8.35
C ARG A 14 -17.68 7.43 -8.78
N GLU A 15 -18.15 8.61 -8.39
CA GLU A 15 -17.56 9.91 -8.80
C GLU A 15 -16.28 10.26 -8.04
N ASP A 16 -16.04 9.65 -6.88
CA ASP A 16 -14.86 9.90 -6.06
C ASP A 16 -13.62 9.12 -6.52
N LEU A 17 -13.76 8.23 -7.51
CA LEU A 17 -12.65 7.46 -8.05
C LEU A 17 -11.71 8.36 -8.83
N ARG A 18 -10.40 8.16 -8.62
CA ARG A 18 -9.37 8.87 -9.35
C ARG A 18 -8.58 7.90 -10.22
N LEU A 19 -8.20 8.37 -11.41
CA LEU A 19 -7.48 7.57 -12.40
C LEU A 19 -6.16 8.25 -12.73
N PHE A 20 -5.07 7.50 -12.64
CA PHE A 20 -3.71 8.01 -12.90
C PHE A 20 -2.91 7.04 -13.77
N PRO A 21 -1.94 7.53 -14.55
CA PRO A 21 -0.98 6.67 -15.23
C PRO A 21 -0.15 5.89 -14.21
N GLY A 22 0.01 4.59 -14.43
CA GLY A 22 0.87 3.70 -13.65
C GLY A 22 2.15 3.34 -14.40
N ALA A 23 3.10 2.72 -13.69
CA ALA A 23 4.27 2.13 -14.35
C ALA A 23 3.82 1.07 -15.38
N PRO A 24 4.44 0.98 -16.57
CA PRO A 24 4.11 -0.05 -17.57
C PRO A 24 4.20 -1.47 -17.02
N HIS A 25 3.54 -2.43 -17.66
CA HIS A 25 3.68 -3.85 -17.31
C HIS A 25 5.05 -4.38 -17.76
N THR A 26 5.42 -5.59 -17.31
CA THR A 26 6.72 -6.21 -17.64
C THR A 26 6.92 -6.39 -19.15
N ASP A 27 5.83 -6.52 -19.91
CA ASP A 27 5.82 -6.60 -21.38
C ASP A 27 5.88 -5.22 -22.08
N GLY A 28 5.98 -4.13 -21.31
CA GLY A 28 6.00 -2.75 -21.81
C GLY A 28 4.62 -2.15 -22.08
N SER A 29 3.52 -2.90 -21.90
CA SER A 29 2.18 -2.37 -22.09
C SER A 29 1.83 -1.26 -21.08
N PRO A 30 1.08 -0.22 -21.51
CA PRO A 30 0.69 0.86 -20.61
C PRO A 30 -0.28 0.35 -19.54
N ALA A 31 -0.19 0.95 -18.35
CA ALA A 31 -1.06 0.61 -17.23
C ALA A 31 -1.57 1.88 -16.54
N TRP A 32 -2.74 1.76 -15.93
CA TRP A 32 -3.36 2.82 -15.15
C TRP A 32 -3.73 2.31 -13.76
N ILE A 33 -3.91 3.24 -12.82
CA ILE A 33 -4.30 2.95 -11.44
C ILE A 33 -5.61 3.66 -11.13
N ILE A 34 -6.61 2.90 -10.69
CA ILE A 34 -7.83 3.41 -10.07
C ILE A 34 -7.58 3.51 -8.57
N GLU A 35 -7.71 4.72 -8.01
CA GLU A 35 -7.65 4.99 -6.57
C GLU A 35 -9.09 5.14 -6.02
N ASP A 36 -9.43 4.34 -5.00
CA ASP A 36 -10.60 4.55 -4.14
C ASP A 36 -10.15 5.34 -2.90
N PRO A 37 -10.38 6.66 -2.83
CA PRO A 37 -9.88 7.50 -1.74
C PRO A 37 -10.58 7.21 -0.40
N VAL A 38 -11.79 6.65 -0.43
CA VAL A 38 -12.55 6.33 0.79
C VAL A 38 -12.02 5.07 1.44
N ARG A 39 -11.65 4.06 0.64
CA ARG A 39 -11.11 2.78 1.13
C ARG A 39 -9.59 2.69 1.11
N ASN A 40 -8.91 3.71 0.56
CA ASN A 40 -7.46 3.73 0.32
C ASN A 40 -6.98 2.47 -0.42
N ARG A 41 -7.72 2.07 -1.47
CA ARG A 41 -7.41 0.90 -2.30
C ARG A 41 -7.01 1.35 -3.70
N HIS A 42 -6.08 0.62 -4.28
CA HIS A 42 -5.53 0.90 -5.59
C HIS A 42 -5.67 -0.34 -6.48
N PHE A 43 -6.22 -0.15 -7.67
CA PHE A 43 -6.41 -1.22 -8.64
C PHE A 43 -5.65 -0.88 -9.91
N ARG A 44 -4.74 -1.77 -10.31
CA ARG A 44 -4.01 -1.64 -11.56
C ARG A 44 -4.85 -2.22 -12.69
N ILE A 45 -5.02 -1.45 -13.75
CA ILE A 45 -5.78 -1.84 -14.94
C ILE A 45 -4.91 -1.69 -16.19
N GLY A 46 -5.21 -2.49 -17.22
CA GLY A 46 -4.52 -2.45 -18.51
C GLY A 46 -5.19 -1.51 -19.50
N TRP A 47 -4.74 -1.59 -20.74
CA TRP A 47 -5.20 -0.72 -21.83
C TRP A 47 -6.67 -0.98 -22.19
N LEU A 48 -7.07 -2.24 -22.28
CA LEU A 48 -8.47 -2.58 -22.59
C LEU A 48 -9.43 -2.02 -21.55
N GLU A 49 -9.14 -2.23 -20.27
CA GLU A 49 -9.98 -1.73 -19.17
C GLU A 49 -10.03 -0.20 -19.16
N PHE A 50 -8.91 0.47 -19.47
CA PHE A 50 -8.86 1.92 -19.59
C PHE A 50 -9.76 2.43 -20.72
N GLU A 51 -9.70 1.82 -21.90
CA GLU A 51 -10.56 2.18 -23.04
C GLU A 51 -12.05 1.94 -22.74
N CYS A 52 -12.35 0.87 -21.97
CA CYS A 52 -13.70 0.61 -21.47
C CYS A 52 -14.18 1.74 -20.54
N LEU A 53 -13.37 2.20 -19.59
CA LEU A 53 -13.73 3.28 -18.68
C LEU A 53 -14.02 4.61 -19.40
N GLN A 54 -13.28 4.92 -20.47
CA GLN A 54 -13.54 6.12 -21.28
C GLN A 54 -14.92 6.10 -21.95
N ARG A 55 -15.44 4.90 -22.24
CA ARG A 55 -16.71 4.68 -22.95
C ARG A 55 -17.79 4.10 -22.02
N TRP A 56 -17.61 4.21 -20.71
CA TRP A 56 -18.48 3.56 -19.70
C TRP A 56 -19.95 4.00 -19.71
N HIS A 57 -20.27 5.06 -20.45
CA HIS A 57 -21.63 5.54 -20.65
C HIS A 57 -22.43 4.70 -21.67
N MET A 58 -21.78 3.79 -22.40
CA MET A 58 -22.40 2.94 -23.41
C MET A 58 -22.72 1.53 -22.87
N THR A 59 -23.41 0.72 -23.68
CA THR A 59 -23.65 -0.70 -23.37
C THR A 59 -22.37 -1.53 -23.58
N PRO A 60 -22.20 -2.67 -22.90
CA PRO A 60 -21.00 -3.51 -23.06
C PRO A 60 -20.69 -3.88 -24.51
N ARG A 61 -21.71 -4.18 -25.30
CA ARG A 61 -21.59 -4.46 -26.73
C ARG A 61 -21.07 -3.23 -27.51
N ALA A 62 -21.67 -2.06 -27.29
CA ALA A 62 -21.26 -0.84 -27.97
C ALA A 62 -19.83 -0.42 -27.58
N ILE A 63 -19.44 -0.61 -26.31
CA ILE A 63 -18.06 -0.39 -25.85
C ILE A 63 -17.10 -1.31 -26.63
N ALA A 64 -17.36 -2.62 -26.66
CA ALA A 64 -16.49 -3.57 -27.34
C ALA A 64 -16.37 -3.26 -28.85
N GLU A 65 -17.47 -2.92 -29.51
CA GLU A 65 -17.49 -2.52 -30.92
C GLU A 65 -16.67 -1.24 -31.15
N GLN A 66 -16.85 -0.21 -30.34
CA GLN A 66 -16.13 1.06 -30.50
C GLN A 66 -14.65 0.94 -30.17
N VAL A 67 -14.27 0.16 -29.15
CA VAL A 67 -12.86 -0.11 -28.83
C VAL A 67 -12.17 -0.82 -30.00
N ARG A 68 -12.81 -1.85 -30.57
CA ARG A 68 -12.29 -2.56 -31.74
C ARG A 68 -12.16 -1.67 -32.97
N ALA A 69 -13.06 -0.70 -33.14
CA ALA A 69 -13.02 0.24 -34.27
C ALA A 69 -11.98 1.36 -34.11
N SER A 70 -11.65 1.76 -32.88
CA SER A 70 -10.80 2.93 -32.59
C SER A 70 -9.39 2.56 -32.10
N THR A 71 -9.14 1.30 -31.78
CA THR A 71 -7.88 0.82 -31.22
C THR A 71 -7.49 -0.53 -31.84
N PRO A 72 -6.22 -0.95 -31.75
CA PRO A 72 -5.80 -2.27 -32.21
C PRO A 72 -6.27 -3.42 -31.29
N LEU A 73 -7.08 -3.15 -30.27
CA LEU A 73 -7.53 -4.15 -29.31
C LEU A 73 -8.70 -4.98 -29.85
N GLU A 74 -8.62 -6.30 -29.71
CA GLU A 74 -9.72 -7.21 -30.03
C GLU A 74 -10.71 -7.34 -28.85
N ALA A 75 -11.39 -6.23 -28.53
CA ALA A 75 -12.34 -6.20 -27.41
C ALA A 75 -13.59 -7.07 -27.66
N GLN A 76 -13.99 -7.86 -26.66
CA GLN A 76 -15.22 -8.66 -26.67
C GLN A 76 -16.19 -8.16 -25.60
N SER A 77 -17.51 -8.27 -25.84
CA SER A 77 -18.52 -7.81 -24.88
C SER A 77 -18.44 -8.57 -23.56
N GLU A 78 -18.04 -9.84 -23.59
CA GLU A 78 -17.79 -10.68 -22.42
C GLU A 78 -16.67 -10.12 -21.53
N GLN A 79 -15.62 -9.55 -22.13
CA GLN A 79 -14.52 -8.92 -21.39
C GLN A 79 -14.99 -7.64 -20.71
N VAL A 80 -15.84 -6.85 -21.37
CA VAL A 80 -16.44 -5.64 -20.78
C VAL A 80 -17.36 -6.01 -19.61
N LEU A 81 -18.16 -7.08 -19.75
CA LEU A 81 -19.00 -7.61 -18.68
C LEU A 81 -18.16 -8.16 -17.51
N GLY A 82 -17.07 -8.87 -17.80
CA GLY A 82 -16.13 -9.34 -16.78
C GLY A 82 -15.49 -8.18 -16.01
N PHE A 83 -15.13 -7.11 -16.70
CA PHE A 83 -14.63 -5.90 -16.06
C PHE A 83 -15.70 -5.19 -15.22
N ALA A 84 -16.94 -5.13 -15.68
CA ALA A 84 -18.06 -4.62 -14.89
C ALA A 84 -18.28 -5.42 -13.59
N ALA A 85 -18.19 -6.76 -13.67
CA ALA A 85 -18.26 -7.63 -12.51
C ALA A 85 -17.09 -7.39 -11.53
N PHE A 86 -15.87 -7.17 -12.05
CA PHE A 86 -14.72 -6.77 -11.24
C PHE A 86 -14.95 -5.45 -10.49
N LEU A 87 -15.45 -4.41 -11.19
CA LEU A 87 -15.75 -3.12 -10.57
C LEU A 87 -16.86 -3.24 -9.51
N GLN A 88 -17.88 -4.07 -9.77
CA GLN A 88 -18.96 -4.34 -8.84
C GLN A 88 -18.45 -5.07 -7.59
N GLY A 89 -17.66 -6.13 -7.75
CA GLY A 89 -17.08 -6.92 -6.65
C GLY A 89 -16.16 -6.10 -5.75
N ASN A 90 -15.53 -5.06 -6.30
CA ASN A 90 -14.68 -4.13 -5.55
C ASN A 90 -15.42 -2.88 -5.03
N ALA A 91 -16.76 -2.83 -5.17
CA ALA A 91 -17.60 -1.71 -4.75
C ALA A 91 -17.15 -0.35 -5.33
N LEU A 92 -16.75 -0.36 -6.61
CA LEU A 92 -16.34 0.81 -7.41
C LEU A 92 -17.50 1.40 -8.23
N LEU A 93 -18.62 0.67 -8.34
CA LEU A 93 -19.84 1.15 -9.00
C LEU A 93 -20.81 1.76 -7.99
N ARG A 94 -21.65 2.69 -8.45
CA ARG A 94 -22.76 3.24 -7.67
C ARG A 94 -23.78 2.14 -7.37
N PRO A 95 -24.31 2.07 -6.14
CA PRO A 95 -25.43 1.19 -5.84
C PRO A 95 -26.64 1.60 -6.67
N SER A 96 -27.25 0.66 -7.39
CA SER A 96 -28.51 0.92 -8.09
C SER A 96 -29.64 1.16 -7.08
N PRO A 97 -30.52 2.17 -7.27
CA PRO A 97 -31.66 2.40 -6.40
C PRO A 97 -32.60 1.18 -6.47
N GLY A 98 -32.60 0.36 -5.42
CA GLY A 98 -33.38 -0.87 -5.32
C GLY A 98 -32.59 -2.09 -4.83
N ARG A 99 -31.26 -2.12 -5.01
CA ARG A 99 -30.38 -3.20 -4.47
C ARG A 99 -29.65 -2.82 -3.19
N SER A 100 -29.84 -1.61 -2.72
CA SER A 100 -29.24 -1.06 -1.49
C SER A 100 -29.58 -1.89 -0.25
N GLN A 101 -30.74 -2.58 -0.23
CA GLN A 101 -31.19 -3.37 0.90
C GLN A 101 -30.55 -4.77 0.96
N GLU A 102 -30.19 -5.38 -0.19
CA GLU A 102 -29.47 -6.68 -0.23
C GLU A 102 -27.97 -6.52 0.05
N MET A 103 -27.36 -5.37 -0.25
CA MET A 103 -25.96 -5.09 0.10
C MET A 103 -25.78 -4.72 1.59
N ALA A 104 -26.86 -4.37 2.30
CA ALA A 104 -26.81 -4.15 3.75
C ALA A 104 -26.76 -5.48 4.53
N THR A 105 -27.26 -6.58 3.95
CA THR A 105 -27.26 -7.92 4.56
C THR A 105 -25.98 -8.70 4.24
N THR A 106 -25.33 -8.47 3.09
CA THR A 106 -23.95 -8.92 2.85
C THR A 106 -22.95 -7.94 3.46
N ARG A 107 -23.10 -7.67 4.76
CA ARG A 107 -21.99 -7.13 5.56
C ARG A 107 -20.93 -8.23 5.59
N GLN A 108 -19.96 -8.16 4.67
CA GLN A 108 -18.68 -8.83 4.88
C GLN A 108 -18.28 -8.58 6.34
N PRO A 109 -17.93 -9.63 7.10
CA PRO A 109 -17.57 -9.46 8.49
C PRO A 109 -16.56 -8.34 8.57
N ARG A 110 -16.88 -7.35 9.40
CA ARG A 110 -16.10 -6.15 9.64
C ARG A 110 -14.68 -6.58 10.05
N GLU A 111 -13.80 -6.80 9.08
CA GLU A 111 -12.47 -7.37 9.33
C GLU A 111 -11.67 -6.50 10.31
N TRP A 112 -11.92 -5.18 10.31
CA TRP A 112 -11.36 -4.21 11.28
C TRP A 112 -11.70 -4.48 12.76
N LEU A 113 -12.72 -5.30 13.07
CA LEU A 113 -13.03 -5.73 14.45
C LEU A 113 -12.30 -7.01 14.86
N SER A 114 -11.56 -7.66 13.97
CA SER A 114 -10.77 -8.86 14.32
C SER A 114 -9.41 -8.45 14.88
N TRP A 115 -9.01 -9.02 16.02
CA TRP A 115 -7.66 -8.85 16.58
C TRP A 115 -6.55 -9.30 15.61
N ARG A 116 -6.86 -10.24 14.70
CA ARG A 116 -5.96 -10.67 13.61
C ARG A 116 -5.75 -9.56 12.58
N TRP A 117 -6.76 -8.72 12.32
CA TRP A 117 -6.63 -7.57 11.42
C TRP A 117 -5.69 -6.53 12.01
N TRP A 118 -5.80 -6.23 13.30
CA TRP A 118 -4.85 -5.34 14.00
C TRP A 118 -3.42 -5.90 13.94
N LEU A 119 -3.22 -7.20 14.16
CA LEU A 119 -1.90 -7.82 14.10
C LEU A 119 -1.25 -7.70 12.71
N HIS A 120 -2.03 -7.85 11.64
CA HIS A 120 -1.55 -7.68 10.27
C HIS A 120 -1.44 -6.21 9.84
N HIS A 121 -2.37 -5.34 10.25
CA HIS A 121 -2.37 -3.91 9.86
C HIS A 121 -1.45 -3.03 10.70
N TYR A 122 -1.01 -3.43 11.90
CA TYR A 122 0.00 -2.67 12.66
C TYR A 122 1.36 -2.64 11.93
N LEU A 123 1.67 -3.69 11.14
CA LEU A 123 2.86 -3.75 10.29
C LEU A 123 2.75 -2.90 9.01
N PHE A 124 1.53 -2.50 8.62
CA PHE A 124 1.25 -1.74 7.38
C PHE A 124 0.62 -0.37 7.61
N PHE A 125 0.44 0.06 8.86
CA PHE A 125 0.01 1.41 9.20
C PHE A 125 1.16 2.39 8.94
N ARG A 126 1.33 2.78 7.67
CA ARG A 126 2.12 3.95 7.28
C ARG A 126 1.36 5.18 7.78
N ILE A 127 1.68 5.68 8.98
CA ILE A 127 1.26 7.03 9.35
C ILE A 127 2.20 7.98 8.60
N PRO A 128 1.73 8.76 7.60
CA PRO A 128 2.56 9.76 6.95
C PRO A 128 2.66 10.98 7.88
N LEU A 129 3.26 10.81 9.07
CA LEU A 129 3.25 11.85 10.11
C LEU A 129 4.05 13.09 9.70
N LEU A 130 5.04 12.93 8.84
CA LEU A 130 5.89 14.03 8.41
C LEU A 130 6.27 13.76 6.96
N ARG A 131 5.98 14.70 6.04
CA ARG A 131 6.67 14.80 4.75
C ARG A 131 7.96 15.58 4.99
N PRO A 132 9.12 14.95 5.28
CA PRO A 132 10.30 15.66 5.73
C PRO A 132 11.34 15.70 4.61
N THR A 133 10.93 15.68 3.33
CA THR A 133 11.83 15.48 2.18
C THR A 133 13.00 16.48 2.23
N TYR A 134 12.73 17.74 2.55
CA TYR A 134 13.75 18.78 2.72
C TYR A 134 14.63 18.59 3.96
N ARG A 135 14.06 18.10 5.07
CA ARG A 135 14.80 17.89 6.34
C ARG A 135 15.70 16.66 6.27
N ILE A 136 15.26 15.58 5.62
CA ILE A 136 16.06 14.37 5.41
C ILE A 136 17.23 14.67 4.47
N GLN A 137 17.01 15.43 3.39
CA GLN A 137 18.09 15.77 2.46
C GLN A 137 19.17 16.68 3.10
N SER A 138 18.77 17.61 3.97
CA SER A 138 19.72 18.40 4.77
C SER A 138 20.48 17.53 5.78
N LEU A 139 19.80 16.59 6.43
CA LEU A 139 20.39 15.67 7.40
C LEU A 139 21.37 14.70 6.72
N TYR A 140 21.01 14.19 5.54
CA TYR A 140 21.85 13.34 4.70
C TYR A 140 23.20 13.98 4.39
N ARG A 141 23.22 15.28 4.04
CA ARG A 141 24.47 16.02 3.76
C ARG A 141 25.44 16.00 4.96
N HIS A 142 24.92 16.02 6.17
CA HIS A 142 25.74 15.97 7.39
C HIS A 142 26.12 14.54 7.79
N LEU A 143 25.33 13.54 7.38
CA LEU A 143 25.51 12.12 7.70
C LEU A 143 26.17 11.31 6.57
N GLN A 144 26.65 11.95 5.51
CA GLN A 144 27.33 11.28 4.39
C GLN A 144 28.54 10.43 4.82
N TRP A 145 29.21 10.80 5.92
CA TRP A 145 30.30 10.03 6.50
C TRP A 145 29.84 8.65 6.99
N LEU A 146 28.57 8.48 7.35
CA LEU A 146 28.01 7.22 7.82
C LEU A 146 28.01 6.14 6.73
N PHE A 147 27.97 6.55 5.46
CA PHE A 147 27.98 5.68 4.30
C PHE A 147 29.38 5.31 3.80
N GLN A 148 30.44 5.79 4.48
CA GLN A 148 31.81 5.43 4.14
C GLN A 148 32.15 4.02 4.65
N PRO A 149 32.92 3.20 3.91
CA PRO A 149 33.29 1.85 4.34
C PRO A 149 34.07 1.83 5.66
N ALA A 150 34.82 2.89 5.97
CA ALA A 150 35.52 3.06 7.25
C ALA A 150 34.55 3.06 8.44
N THR A 151 33.37 3.67 8.29
CA THR A 151 32.35 3.73 9.34
C THR A 151 31.85 2.34 9.70
N ALA A 152 31.65 1.45 8.72
CA ALA A 152 31.23 0.08 8.98
C ALA A 152 32.26 -0.67 9.83
N TRP A 153 33.56 -0.52 9.54
CA TRP A 153 34.64 -1.12 10.32
C TRP A 153 34.75 -0.55 11.73
N ILE A 154 34.57 0.76 11.89
CA ILE A 154 34.55 1.41 13.21
C ILE A 154 33.38 0.89 14.05
N VAL A 155 32.17 0.83 13.49
CA VAL A 155 30.98 0.31 14.18
C VAL A 155 31.17 -1.16 14.56
N LEU A 156 31.73 -1.98 13.67
CA LEU A 156 32.03 -3.37 13.96
C LEU A 156 33.04 -3.51 15.11
N GLY A 157 34.12 -2.71 15.08
CA GLY A 157 35.13 -2.69 16.13
C GLY A 157 34.57 -2.26 17.48
N LEU A 158 33.76 -1.20 17.51
CA LEU A 158 33.07 -0.73 18.73
C LEU A 158 32.08 -1.77 19.25
N THR A 159 31.35 -2.46 18.36
CA THR A 159 30.41 -3.52 18.73
C THR A 159 31.15 -4.68 19.37
N LEU A 160 32.23 -5.15 18.75
CA LEU A 160 33.04 -6.25 19.29
C LEU A 160 33.65 -5.87 20.64
N LEU A 161 34.18 -4.66 20.76
CA LEU A 161 34.70 -4.13 22.02
C LEU A 161 33.61 -4.08 23.10
N GLY A 162 32.42 -3.60 22.78
CA GLY A 162 31.28 -3.55 23.69
C GLY A 162 30.85 -4.93 24.18
N VAL A 163 30.83 -5.93 23.28
CA VAL A 163 30.58 -7.34 23.64
C VAL A 163 31.65 -7.84 24.60
N VAL A 164 32.92 -7.63 24.30
CA VAL A 164 34.04 -8.06 25.17
C VAL A 164 33.95 -7.42 26.56
N LEU A 165 33.65 -6.11 26.63
CA LEU A 165 33.50 -5.40 27.89
C LEU A 165 32.30 -5.90 28.70
N THR A 166 31.18 -6.18 28.03
CA THR A 166 29.97 -6.73 28.67
C THR A 166 30.22 -8.13 29.22
N LEU A 167 30.90 -8.99 28.45
CA LEU A 167 31.29 -10.34 28.87
C LEU A 167 32.23 -10.30 30.08
N ARG A 168 33.09 -9.27 30.19
CA ARG A 168 33.94 -9.07 31.37
C ARG A 168 33.14 -8.75 32.63
N GLN A 169 31.99 -8.09 32.49
CA GLN A 169 31.10 -7.72 33.60
C GLN A 169 29.79 -8.52 33.60
N TRP A 170 29.89 -9.80 33.23
CA TRP A 170 28.73 -10.66 32.99
C TRP A 170 27.80 -10.79 34.19
N ASP A 171 28.33 -10.82 35.40
CA ASP A 171 27.54 -10.88 36.63
C ASP A 171 26.73 -9.61 36.86
N THR A 172 27.37 -8.44 36.76
CA THR A 172 26.70 -7.12 36.89
C THR A 172 25.63 -6.93 35.82
N PHE A 173 25.90 -7.35 34.58
CA PHE A 173 24.94 -7.28 33.48
C PHE A 173 23.69 -8.10 33.77
N ARG A 174 23.83 -9.35 34.23
CA ARG A 174 22.70 -10.23 34.56
C ARG A 174 21.83 -9.66 35.68
N HIS A 175 22.43 -9.12 36.73
CA HIS A 175 21.68 -8.51 37.83
C HIS A 175 20.82 -7.33 37.35
N THR A 176 21.41 -6.42 36.58
CA THR A 176 20.70 -5.26 36.03
C THR A 176 19.57 -5.68 35.07
N LEU A 177 19.78 -6.74 34.28
CA LEU A 177 18.77 -7.26 33.36
C LEU A 177 17.55 -7.79 34.12
N PHE A 178 17.74 -8.52 35.22
CA PHE A 178 16.62 -9.03 36.01
C PHE A 178 15.88 -7.93 36.78
N GLU A 179 16.57 -6.90 37.27
CA GLU A 179 15.92 -5.73 37.89
C GLU A 179 15.11 -4.89 36.90
N SER A 180 15.49 -4.90 35.62
CA SER A 180 14.73 -4.24 34.55
C SER A 180 13.41 -4.94 34.19
N ILE A 181 13.14 -6.13 34.74
CA ILE A 181 11.84 -6.83 34.63
C ILE A 181 10.90 -6.27 35.70
N SER A 182 10.56 -4.98 35.58
CA SER A 182 9.62 -4.27 36.43
C SER A 182 8.65 -3.46 35.57
N LEU A 183 7.56 -2.96 36.15
CA LEU A 183 6.59 -2.12 35.42
C LEU A 183 7.25 -0.83 34.88
N GLU A 184 8.22 -0.29 35.61
CA GLU A 184 9.03 0.87 35.19
C GLU A 184 9.98 0.51 34.04
N GLY A 185 10.62 -0.67 34.12
CA GLY A 185 11.42 -1.22 33.03
C GLY A 185 10.60 -1.49 31.76
N ALA A 186 9.33 -1.86 31.89
CA ALA A 186 8.42 -2.01 30.75
C ALA A 186 8.13 -0.68 30.03
N VAL A 187 7.98 0.42 30.77
CA VAL A 187 7.83 1.77 30.18
C VAL A 187 9.13 2.19 29.49
N GLY A 188 10.28 1.99 30.14
CA GLY A 188 11.59 2.24 29.54
C GLY A 188 11.81 1.43 28.27
N PHE A 189 11.43 0.16 28.26
CA PHE A 189 11.48 -0.71 27.10
C PHE A 189 10.55 -0.23 25.98
N ALA A 190 9.32 0.15 26.29
CA ALA A 190 8.38 0.72 25.32
C ALA A 190 8.94 2.00 24.68
N CYS A 191 9.50 2.91 25.47
CA CYS A 191 10.19 4.10 24.98
C CYS A 191 11.38 3.74 24.09
N ALA A 192 12.21 2.78 24.51
CA ALA A 192 13.36 2.32 23.73
C ALA A 192 12.93 1.72 22.38
N VAL A 193 11.85 0.94 22.35
CA VAL A 193 11.29 0.38 21.11
C VAL A 193 10.78 1.48 20.18
N VAL A 194 10.08 2.49 20.71
CA VAL A 194 9.63 3.63 19.90
C VAL A 194 10.83 4.36 19.31
N VAL A 195 11.83 4.71 20.13
CA VAL A 195 13.05 5.38 19.67
C VAL A 195 13.79 4.54 18.62
N ALA A 196 14.03 3.25 18.90
CA ALA A 196 14.69 2.34 17.97
C ALA A 196 13.95 2.25 16.64
N LYS A 197 12.62 2.14 16.65
CA LYS A 197 11.80 2.12 15.43
C LYS A 197 11.88 3.45 14.68
N THR A 198 11.82 4.59 15.37
CA THR A 198 11.96 5.90 14.70
C THR A 198 13.32 6.07 14.04
N LEU A 199 14.41 5.62 14.69
CA LEU A 199 15.75 5.64 14.12
C LEU A 199 15.90 4.67 12.95
N HIS A 200 15.26 3.49 13.03
CA HIS A 200 15.25 2.50 11.95
C HIS A 200 14.57 3.03 10.68
N GLU A 201 13.38 3.61 10.83
CA GLU A 201 12.66 4.24 9.70
C GLU A 201 13.45 5.44 9.14
N LEU A 202 14.10 6.24 10.00
CA LEU A 202 14.99 7.32 9.55
C LEU A 202 16.20 6.78 8.77
N GLY A 203 16.76 5.64 9.20
CA GLY A 203 17.81 4.92 8.48
C GLY A 203 17.38 4.49 7.09
N HIS A 204 16.20 3.86 6.96
CA HIS A 204 15.62 3.52 5.65
C HIS A 204 15.44 4.74 4.76
N ALA A 205 14.95 5.85 5.32
CA ALA A 205 14.78 7.09 4.58
C ALA A 205 16.13 7.69 4.10
N LEU A 206 17.17 7.62 4.93
CA LEU A 206 18.54 8.05 4.58
C LEU A 206 19.14 7.18 3.47
N VAL A 207 18.99 5.85 3.56
CA VAL A 207 19.46 4.91 2.53
C VAL A 207 18.73 5.13 1.20
N ALA A 208 17.41 5.30 1.24
CA ALA A 208 16.62 5.63 0.05
C ALA A 208 17.03 6.98 -0.57
N THR A 209 17.51 7.94 0.22
CA THR A 209 18.04 9.23 -0.27
C THR A 209 19.46 9.09 -0.86
N HIS A 210 20.23 8.08 -0.46
CA HIS A 210 21.58 7.82 -0.99
C HIS A 210 21.56 7.11 -2.35
N PHE A 211 20.66 6.13 -2.51
CA PHE A 211 20.54 5.31 -3.72
C PHE A 211 19.43 5.72 -4.69
N GLY A 212 18.61 6.71 -4.31
CA GLY A 212 17.47 7.23 -5.08
C GLY A 212 17.75 8.51 -5.83
#